data_AF-A0A645FC88-F1
#
_entry.id   AF-A0A645FC88-F1
#
_cell.length_a   1.000
_cell.length_b   1.000
_cell.length_c   1.000
_cell.angle_alpha   90.00
_cell.angle_beta   90.00
_cell.angle_gamma   90.00
#
_symmetry.space_group_name_H-M   'P 1'
#
loop_
_entity.id
_entity.type
_entity.pdbx_description
1 polymer ?
#
loop_
_entity_poly.entity_id
_entity_poly.type
_entity_poly.pdbx_seq_one_letter_code
_entity_poly.pdbx_strand_id
1 'polypeptide(L)' 'MVRMMLENDGLIREDEHAGGNGLRYMRRRVEAVGGSLSIQRAATFRLIVVIPLSGGY' A
#
# COMPACT_ATOMS: atom_id res chain seq x y z
N MET A 1 -9.39 -0.78 14.54
CA MET A 1 -8.48 -0.54 13.40
C MET A 1 -9.06 -1.23 12.17
N VAL A 2 -8.85 -0.70 10.98
CA VAL A 2 -9.20 -1.33 9.70
C VAL A 2 -7.94 -1.85 9.04
N ARG A 3 -7.98 -3.08 8.55
CA ARG A 3 -6.94 -3.65 7.70
C ARG A 3 -7.53 -3.95 6.33
N MET A 4 -6.92 -3.39 5.29
CA MET A 4 -7.24 -3.64 3.89
C MET A 4 -6.06 -4.35 3.22
N MET A 5 -6.36 -5.36 2.40
CA MET A 5 -5.39 -6.00 1.53
C MET A 5 -5.87 -5.86 0.09
N LEU A 6 -4.97 -5.39 -0.78
CA LEU A 6 -5.17 -5.36 -2.22
C LEU A 6 -4.10 -6.22 -2.87
N GLU A 7 -4.50 -7.09 -3.79
CA GLU A 7 -3.61 -8.02 -4.48
C GLU A 7 -3.97 -8.02 -5.97
N ASN A 8 -2.96 -8.02 -6.85
CA ASN A 8 -3.18 -8.19 -8.28
C ASN A 8 -3.31 -9.67 -8.65
N ASP A 9 -3.79 -9.95 -9.85
CA ASP A 9 -4.03 -11.28 -10.42
C ASP A 9 -2.76 -12.04 -10.86
N GLY A 10 -1.57 -11.55 -10.52
CA GLY A 10 -0.29 -12.17 -10.88
C GLY A 10 0.34 -11.66 -12.17
N LEU A 11 -0.30 -10.71 -12.87
CA LEU A 11 0.32 -10.01 -13.99
C LEU A 11 1.30 -8.95 -13.48
N ILE A 12 2.56 -9.34 -13.24
CA ILE A 12 3.66 -8.44 -12.92
C ILE A 12 4.45 -8.21 -14.20
N ARG A 13 4.36 -7.01 -14.78
CA ARG A 13 5.18 -6.65 -15.94
C ARG A 13 6.57 -6.28 -15.44
N GLU A 14 7.59 -7.06 -15.80
CA GLU A 14 8.98 -6.82 -15.41
C GLU A 14 9.56 -5.52 -16.03
N ASP A 15 8.94 -5.04 -17.11
CA ASP A 15 9.45 -3.93 -17.93
C ASP A 15 8.99 -2.53 -17.48
N GLU A 16 8.02 -2.44 -16.56
CA GLU A 16 7.59 -1.16 -16.01
C GLU A 16 8.60 -0.72 -14.96
N HIS A 17 9.50 0.18 -15.40
CA HIS A 17 10.39 0.94 -14.53
C HIS A 17 9.64 1.32 -13.25
N ALA A 18 10.12 0.82 -12.10
CA ALA A 18 9.54 1.02 -10.77
C ALA A 18 9.60 2.48 -10.27
N GLY A 19 9.69 3.45 -11.19
CA GLY A 19 9.67 4.88 -10.95
C GLY A 19 8.24 5.39 -10.93
N GLY A 20 7.72 5.66 -9.74
CA GLY A 20 6.42 6.28 -9.56
C GLY A 20 6.28 6.89 -8.17
N ASN A 21 5.55 8.00 -8.09
CA ASN A 21 5.35 8.70 -6.81
C ASN A 21 4.14 8.17 -6.02
N GLY A 22 3.28 7.34 -6.64
CA GLY A 22 2.02 6.89 -6.07
C GLY A 22 2.17 6.16 -4.73
N LEU A 23 3.00 5.10 -4.68
CA LEU A 23 3.23 4.34 -3.44
C LEU A 23 3.87 5.21 -2.34
N ARG A 24 4.73 6.17 -2.71
CA ARG A 24 5.31 7.12 -1.76
C ARG A 24 4.24 8.06 -1.18
N TYR A 25 3.38 8.62 -2.02
CA TYR A 25 2.29 9.50 -1.55
C TYR A 25 1.26 8.74 -0.72
N MET A 26 0.94 7.50 -1.10
CA MET A 26 0.03 6.65 -0.35
C MET A 26 0.60 6.34 1.05
N ARG A 27 1.87 5.95 1.14
CA ARG A 27 2.57 5.74 2.41
C ARG A 27 2.49 6.99 3.29
N ARG A 28 2.87 8.16 2.76
CA ARG A 28 2.79 9.43 3.51
C ARG A 28 1.39 9.74 4.03
N ARG A 29 0.35 9.47 3.23
CA ARG A 29 -1.05 9.76 3.62
C ARG A 29 -1.56 8.81 4.69
N VAL A 30 -1.17 7.54 4.62
CA VAL A 30 -1.48 6.52 5.63
C VAL A 30 -0.73 6.81 6.94
N GLU A 31 0.56 7.17 6.86
CA GLU A 31 1.36 7.54 8.04
C GLU A 31 0.83 8.81 8.73
N ALA A 32 0.33 9.78 7.96
CA ALA A 32 -0.26 11.01 8.50
C ALA A 32 -1.50 10.78 9.39
N VAL A 33 -2.18 9.64 9.24
CA VAL A 33 -3.32 9.24 10.08
C VAL A 33 -2.95 8.18 11.12
N GLY A 34 -1.66 7.99 11.39
CA GLY A 34 -1.16 6.98 12.34
C GLY A 34 -1.27 5.54 11.85
N GLY A 35 -1.47 5.35 10.54
CA GLY A 35 -1.54 4.05 9.90
C GLY A 35 -0.19 3.55 9.39
N SER A 36 -0.21 2.37 8.77
CA SER A 36 0.96 1.78 8.12
C SER A 36 0.61 1.17 6.76
N LEU A 37 1.61 1.15 5.87
CA LEU A 37 1.54 0.57 4.53
C LEU A 37 2.73 -0.36 4.29
N SER A 38 2.44 -1.60 3.91
CA SER A 38 3.41 -2.63 3.55
C SER A 38 3.17 -3.11 2.13
N ILE A 39 4.27 -3.39 1.42
CA ILE A 39 4.25 -3.90 0.04
C ILE A 39 4.95 -5.24 0.05
N GLN A 40 4.33 -6.25 -0.53
CA GLN A 40 4.93 -7.55 -0.79
C GLN A 40 4.97 -7.77 -2.30
N ARG A 41 6.17 -8.05 -2.82
CA ARG A 41 6.42 -8.37 -4.23
C ARG A 41 6.93 -9.80 -4.29
N ALA A 42 6.08 -10.72 -4.71
CA ALA A 42 6.41 -12.12 -4.95
C ALA A 42 5.81 -12.53 -6.30
N ALA A 43 5.08 -13.65 -6.39
CA ALA A 43 4.29 -14.00 -7.56
C ALA A 43 3.15 -13.00 -7.85
N THR A 44 2.67 -12.31 -6.81
CA THR A 44 1.72 -11.21 -6.91
C THR A 44 2.29 -9.96 -6.24
N PHE A 45 1.77 -8.81 -6.66
CA PHE A 45 1.91 -7.53 -5.99
C PHE A 45 0.78 -7.39 -4.96
N ARG A 46 1.17 -7.27 -3.70
CA ARG A 46 0.24 -7.13 -2.59
C ARG A 46 0.53 -5.87 -1.79
N LEU A 47 -0.52 -5.11 -1.53
CA LEU A 47 -0.53 -3.93 -0.69
C LEU A 47 -1.33 -4.24 0.58
N ILE A 48 -0.74 -4.00 1.74
CA ILE A 48 -1.39 -4.14 3.03
C ILE A 48 -1.43 -2.76 3.67
N VAL A 49 -2.64 -2.29 3.99
CA VAL A 49 -2.87 -0.98 4.60
C VAL A 49 -3.58 -1.19 5.93
N VAL A 50 -3.05 -0.59 6.99
CA VAL A 50 -3.64 -0.60 8.34
C VAL A 50 -3.89 0.84 8.75
N ILE A 51 -5.13 1.16 9.13
CA ILE A 51 -5.53 2.50 9.58
C ILE A 51 -6.30 2.38 10.91
N PRO A 52 -6.00 3.20 11.93
CA PRO A 52 -6.80 3.23 13.14
C PRO A 52 -8.25 3.68 12.85
N LEU A 53 -9.24 3.07 13.50
CA LEU A 53 -10.66 3.45 13.30
C LEU A 53 -11.02 4.76 14.02
N SER A 54 -10.23 5.11 15.03
CA SER A 54 -10.33 6.34 15.80
C SER A 54 -9.12 7.21 15.47
N GLY A 55 -9.38 8.24 14.67
CA GLY A 55 -8.40 9.20 14.16
C GLY A 55 -9.14 10.37 13.52
N GLY A 56 -9.97 11.05 14.31
CA GLY A 56 -10.65 12.28 13.93
C GLY A 56 -10.44 13.31 15.03
N TYR A 57 -9.44 14.18 14.82
CA TYR A 57 -9.04 15.36 15.59
C TYR A 57 -8.51 15.12 17.01
#